data_AF-A0A1G9VA81-F1
#
_entry.id   AF-A0A1G9VA81-F1
#
_cell.length_a   1.000
_cell.length_b   1.000
_cell.length_c   1.000
_cell.angle_alpha   90.00
_cell.angle_beta   90.00
_cell.angle_gamma   90.00
#
_symmetry.space_group_name_H-M   'P 1'
#
loop_
_entity.id
_entity.type
_entity.pdbx_description
1 polymer ?
#
loop_
_entity_poly.entity_id
_entity_poly.type
_entity_poly.pdbx_seq_one_letter_code
_entity_poly.pdbx_strand_id
1 'polypeptide(L)'
;MLKSILAFAGLTPAPTPKRPPSARRTPASATRPTPAPVSDTVSDAARTADLKARAAALRTDPNVRFVEAVATVVRTYDRHSTQPSAEQLHIAINRLGEAAEYIRAVYAGGGRVAVLPLSQHAERRRTAAYREHIQHLVRTDLDRWEAGAQAVDKAAAAAKKFGDDAQPPIALPDDVREKLDQRALEKLRRINEAAARRSGGGQGGTDGSSGPQGGAAPATPPVPPVAPKGDDEPEGHEPPAGPKR
;
A
#
# COMPACT_ATOMS: atom_id res chain seq x y z
N MET A 1 -42.39 -14.57 21.09
CA MET A 1 -41.93 -13.77 19.92
C MET A 1 -42.67 -14.10 18.62
N LEU A 2 -43.94 -14.55 18.66
CA LEU A 2 -44.78 -14.75 17.46
C LEU A 2 -45.79 -13.62 17.21
N LYS A 3 -45.95 -12.68 18.16
CA LYS A 3 -46.97 -11.62 18.09
C LYS A 3 -46.49 -10.35 17.38
N SER A 4 -45.19 -10.21 17.12
CA SER A 4 -44.60 -9.01 16.50
C SER A 4 -44.51 -9.09 14.97
N ILE A 5 -44.74 -10.26 14.37
CA ILE A 5 -44.66 -10.46 12.91
C ILE A 5 -46.02 -10.26 12.22
N LEU A 6 -47.14 -10.40 12.94
CA LEU A 6 -48.49 -10.19 12.39
C LEU A 6 -48.93 -8.70 12.29
N ALA A 7 -48.19 -7.76 12.88
CA ALA A 7 -48.52 -6.34 12.83
C ALA A 7 -48.12 -5.65 11.51
N PHE A 8 -47.35 -6.33 10.66
CA PHE A 8 -46.83 -5.77 9.39
C PHE A 8 -47.76 -6.00 8.18
N ALA A 9 -48.84 -6.77 8.32
CA ALA A 9 -49.76 -7.14 7.24
C ALA A 9 -51.19 -6.54 7.38
N GLY A 10 -51.32 -5.35 7.98
CA GLY A 10 -52.49 -4.48 7.77
C GLY A 10 -53.86 -4.93 8.30
N LEU A 11 -53.93 -5.85 9.28
CA LEU A 11 -55.19 -6.43 9.78
C LEU A 11 -55.52 -6.10 11.25
N THR A 12 -55.02 -5.00 11.80
CA THR A 12 -55.52 -4.46 13.08
C THR A 12 -55.69 -2.93 13.02
N PRO A 13 -56.77 -2.38 13.60
CA PRO A 13 -57.11 -0.97 13.50
C PRO A 13 -56.04 -0.09 14.15
N ALA A 14 -55.58 0.92 13.41
CA ALA A 14 -54.60 1.89 13.86
C ALA A 14 -55.09 2.64 15.11
N PRO A 15 -54.26 2.82 16.15
CA PRO A 15 -54.63 3.60 17.31
C PRO A 15 -54.87 5.07 16.93
N THR A 16 -56.07 5.54 17.19
CA THR A 16 -56.59 6.89 16.91
C THR A 16 -55.68 8.00 17.46
N PRO A 17 -55.45 9.09 16.70
CA PRO A 17 -54.67 10.23 17.15
C PRO A 17 -55.41 10.97 18.28
N LYS A 18 -54.76 11.05 19.44
CA LYS A 18 -55.24 11.81 20.60
C LYS A 18 -55.17 13.31 20.27
N ARG A 19 -56.33 13.95 20.07
CA ARG A 19 -56.43 15.41 19.84
C ARG A 19 -55.71 16.18 20.97
N PRO A 20 -55.03 17.29 20.63
CA PRO A 20 -54.34 18.10 21.63
C PRO A 20 -55.34 18.82 22.55
N PRO A 21 -55.09 18.91 23.86
CA PRO A 21 -55.87 19.76 24.74
C PRO A 21 -55.59 21.24 24.45
N SER A 22 -56.62 21.91 23.93
CA SER A 22 -57.04 23.29 24.16
C SER A 22 -56.05 24.26 24.84
N ALA A 23 -55.74 25.33 24.10
CA ALA A 23 -55.59 26.72 24.54
C ALA A 23 -55.28 26.95 26.03
N ARG A 24 -53.99 26.89 26.38
CA ARG A 24 -53.48 27.51 27.61
C ARG A 24 -52.98 28.91 27.25
N ARG A 25 -53.64 29.92 27.85
CA ARG A 25 -53.29 31.34 27.82
C ARG A 25 -51.77 31.55 27.86
N THR A 26 -51.22 32.12 26.80
CA THR A 26 -49.86 32.68 26.80
C THR A 26 -49.87 34.00 27.58
N PRO A 27 -49.08 34.15 28.65
CA PRO A 27 -48.80 35.46 29.22
C PRO A 27 -48.02 36.31 28.21
N ALA A 28 -48.20 37.63 28.31
CA ALA A 28 -47.67 38.64 27.39
C ALA A 28 -46.20 38.41 27.01
N SER A 29 -45.93 38.55 25.71
CA SER A 29 -44.59 38.57 25.12
C SER A 29 -43.70 39.55 25.89
N ALA A 30 -42.72 39.03 26.63
CA ALA A 30 -41.67 39.86 27.20
C ALA A 30 -40.97 40.59 26.04
N THR A 31 -40.86 41.91 26.16
CA THR A 31 -40.12 42.77 25.24
C THR A 31 -38.74 42.17 24.99
N ARG A 32 -38.45 41.90 23.71
CA ARG A 32 -37.16 41.40 23.24
C ARG A 32 -36.06 42.34 23.79
N PRO A 33 -35.03 41.83 24.48
CA PRO A 33 -33.90 42.68 24.84
C PRO A 33 -33.30 43.23 23.54
N THR A 34 -33.17 44.55 23.47
CA THR A 34 -32.42 45.23 22.41
C THR A 34 -31.05 44.56 22.32
N PRO A 35 -30.62 44.05 21.14
CA PRO A 35 -29.29 43.49 21.03
C PRO A 35 -28.30 44.57 21.46
N ALA A 36 -27.43 44.23 22.42
CA ALA A 36 -26.31 45.09 22.78
C ALA A 36 -25.53 45.43 21.49
N PRO A 37 -25.05 46.67 21.32
CA PRO A 37 -24.17 47.00 20.21
C PRO A 37 -23.00 46.01 20.24
N VAL A 38 -22.80 45.30 19.14
CA VAL A 38 -21.70 44.35 18.98
C VAL A 38 -20.41 45.16 19.03
N SER A 39 -19.82 45.27 20.22
CA SER A 39 -18.56 45.97 20.40
C SER A 39 -17.48 45.26 19.61
N ASP A 40 -16.85 46.07 18.76
CA ASP A 40 -15.53 45.91 18.18
C ASP A 40 -15.30 44.65 17.37
N THR A 41 -15.57 44.84 16.07
CA THR A 41 -14.68 44.49 14.98
C THR A 41 -13.20 44.74 15.35
N VAL A 42 -12.59 43.87 16.17
CA VAL A 42 -11.17 43.56 16.01
C VAL A 42 -11.09 42.99 14.60
N SER A 43 -10.82 43.91 13.68
CA SER A 43 -11.13 43.85 12.26
C SER A 43 -10.94 42.45 11.70
N ASP A 44 -11.97 41.88 11.11
CA ASP A 44 -11.85 40.63 10.35
C ASP A 44 -10.75 40.75 9.28
N ALA A 45 -10.45 41.97 8.80
CA ALA A 45 -9.31 42.24 7.93
C ALA A 45 -7.94 42.03 8.64
N ALA A 46 -7.82 42.39 9.92
CA ALA A 46 -6.60 42.16 10.70
C ALA A 46 -6.40 40.66 11.01
N ARG A 47 -7.46 39.93 11.37
CA ARG A 47 -7.39 38.47 11.56
C ARG A 47 -7.07 37.74 10.26
N THR A 48 -7.70 38.13 9.15
CA THR A 48 -7.41 37.54 7.84
C THR A 48 -6.00 37.88 7.34
N ALA A 49 -5.49 39.09 7.60
CA ALA A 49 -4.11 39.45 7.31
C ALA A 49 -3.11 38.63 8.13
N ASP A 50 -3.34 38.44 9.44
CA ASP A 50 -2.49 37.60 10.29
C ASP A 50 -2.54 36.13 9.86
N LEU A 51 -3.71 35.59 9.53
CA LEU A 51 -3.85 34.23 8.98
C LEU A 51 -3.12 34.08 7.64
N LYS A 52 -3.19 35.09 6.76
CA LYS A 52 -2.49 35.11 5.47
C LYS A 52 -0.98 35.21 5.65
N ALA A 53 -0.50 36.01 6.59
CA ALA A 53 0.92 36.13 6.93
C ALA A 53 1.46 34.83 7.52
N ARG A 54 0.71 34.18 8.44
CA ARG A 54 1.05 32.87 8.98
C ARG A 54 1.05 31.79 7.91
N ALA A 55 0.06 31.78 7.02
CA ALA A 55 0.03 30.87 5.88
C ALA A 55 1.23 31.06 4.93
N ALA A 56 1.62 32.31 4.66
CA ALA A 56 2.81 32.61 3.86
C ALA A 56 4.10 32.13 4.54
N ALA A 57 4.24 32.33 5.85
CA ALA A 57 5.37 31.85 6.64
C ALA A 57 5.45 30.31 6.73
N LEU A 58 4.33 29.61 6.56
CA LEU A 58 4.29 28.15 6.54
C LEU A 58 4.67 27.54 5.18
N ARG A 59 4.53 28.28 4.07
CA ARG A 59 4.93 27.80 2.72
C ARG A 59 6.44 27.60 2.58
N THR A 60 7.22 28.23 3.43
CA THR A 60 8.68 28.05 3.49
C THR A 60 9.08 26.91 4.44
N ASP A 61 8.15 26.35 5.22
CA ASP A 61 8.42 25.25 6.14
C ASP A 61 8.78 23.97 5.35
N PRO A 62 9.95 23.35 5.62
CA PRO A 62 10.37 22.14 4.93
C PRO A 62 9.40 20.97 5.13
N ASN A 63 8.69 20.89 6.27
CA ASN A 63 7.74 19.82 6.53
C ASN A 63 6.48 19.95 5.67
N VAL A 64 5.99 21.18 5.47
CA VAL A 64 4.86 21.46 4.56
C VAL A 64 5.26 21.08 3.14
N ARG A 65 6.44 21.50 2.67
CA ARG A 65 6.96 21.15 1.35
C ARG A 65 7.15 19.64 1.16
N PHE A 66 7.54 18.93 2.21
CA PHE A 66 7.64 17.47 2.20
C PHE A 66 6.25 16.83 2.01
N VAL A 67 5.26 17.26 2.79
CA VAL A 67 3.88 16.78 2.67
C VAL A 67 3.30 17.05 1.27
N GLU A 68 3.49 18.26 0.74
CA GLU A 68 3.08 18.63 -0.61
C GLU A 68 3.75 17.77 -1.68
N ALA A 69 5.04 17.47 -1.50
CA ALA A 69 5.78 16.59 -2.40
C ALA A 69 5.23 15.15 -2.35
N VAL A 70 4.93 14.60 -1.17
CA VAL A 70 4.28 13.28 -1.05
C VAL A 70 2.93 13.29 -1.77
N ALA A 71 2.09 14.31 -1.55
CA ALA A 71 0.80 14.43 -2.21
C ALA A 71 0.93 14.52 -3.74
N THR A 72 1.97 15.20 -4.24
CA THR A 72 2.26 15.33 -5.67
C THR A 72 2.69 14.01 -6.29
N VAL A 73 3.61 13.28 -5.64
CA VAL A 73 4.07 11.97 -6.11
C VAL A 73 2.96 10.93 -6.05
N VAL A 74 2.19 10.89 -4.95
CA VAL A 74 1.05 9.95 -4.83
C VAL A 74 0.02 10.16 -5.96
N ARG A 75 -0.16 11.41 -6.39
CA ARG A 75 -1.10 11.77 -7.45
C ARG A 75 -0.80 11.10 -8.79
N THR A 76 0.46 10.84 -9.10
CA THR A 76 0.84 10.19 -10.37
C THR A 76 0.34 8.76 -10.47
N TYR A 77 0.12 8.11 -9.33
CA TYR A 77 -0.38 6.75 -9.25
C TYR A 77 -1.91 6.67 -9.13
N ASP A 78 -2.60 7.81 -9.00
CA ASP A 78 -4.05 7.87 -8.97
C ASP A 78 -4.62 8.15 -10.37
N ARG A 79 -5.34 7.17 -10.93
CA ARG A 79 -5.97 7.26 -12.26
C ARG A 79 -7.02 8.36 -12.34
N HIS A 80 -7.65 8.73 -11.23
CA HIS A 80 -8.74 9.71 -11.21
C HIS A 80 -8.25 11.12 -10.92
N SER A 81 -6.95 11.32 -10.73
CA SER A 81 -6.39 12.61 -10.37
C SER A 81 -5.79 13.36 -11.56
N THR A 82 -5.81 14.69 -11.47
CA THR A 82 -5.12 15.56 -12.41
C THR A 82 -3.61 15.34 -12.29
N GLN A 83 -2.99 14.85 -13.36
CA GLN A 83 -1.58 14.53 -13.36
C GLN A 83 -0.74 15.79 -13.11
N PRO A 84 0.27 15.75 -12.21
CA PRO A 84 1.17 16.87 -12.00
C PRO A 84 2.03 17.09 -13.26
N SER A 85 2.51 18.32 -13.44
CA SER A 85 3.47 18.57 -14.53
C SER A 85 4.79 17.83 -14.27
N ALA A 86 5.54 17.52 -15.33
CA ALA A 86 6.82 16.82 -15.22
C ALA A 86 7.82 17.57 -14.32
N GLU A 87 7.82 18.90 -14.39
CA GLU A 87 8.64 19.77 -13.54
C GLU A 87 8.23 19.67 -12.06
N GLN A 88 6.92 19.73 -11.77
CA GLN A 88 6.41 19.59 -10.40
C GLN A 88 6.77 18.23 -9.81
N LEU A 89 6.65 17.16 -10.62
CA LEU A 89 6.99 15.81 -10.22
C LEU A 89 8.50 15.69 -9.94
N HIS A 90 9.35 16.21 -10.82
CA HIS A 90 10.80 16.16 -10.63
C HIS A 90 11.23 16.89 -9.35
N ILE A 91 10.68 18.09 -9.10
CA ILE A 91 10.91 18.84 -7.86
C ILE A 91 10.43 18.05 -6.63
N ALA A 92 9.27 17.41 -6.73
CA ALA A 92 8.71 16.62 -5.63
C ALA A 92 9.60 15.40 -5.32
N ILE A 93 10.02 14.64 -6.33
CA ILE A 93 10.91 13.48 -6.17
C ILE A 93 12.24 13.91 -5.52
N ASN A 94 12.87 14.98 -6.01
CA ASN A 94 14.13 15.48 -5.45
C ASN A 94 14.00 15.91 -3.98
N ARG A 95 12.84 16.43 -3.56
CA ARG A 95 12.60 16.80 -2.16
C ARG A 95 12.39 15.59 -1.25
N LEU A 96 11.84 14.50 -1.78
CA LEU A 96 11.54 13.30 -1.01
C LEU A 96 12.75 12.36 -0.90
N GLY A 97 13.64 12.36 -1.90
CA GLY A 97 14.76 11.42 -1.96
C GLY A 97 14.28 9.97 -1.88
N GLU A 98 14.84 9.19 -0.96
CA GLU A 98 14.48 7.78 -0.70
C GLU A 98 12.97 7.57 -0.44
N ALA A 99 12.29 8.58 0.13
CA ALA A 99 10.85 8.46 0.37
C ALA A 99 10.02 8.39 -0.92
N ALA A 100 10.51 8.94 -2.04
CA ALA A 100 9.85 8.79 -3.34
C ALA A 100 9.91 7.33 -3.82
N GLU A 101 11.07 6.67 -3.68
CA GLU A 101 11.24 5.26 -4.04
C GLU A 101 10.41 4.34 -3.13
N TYR A 102 10.28 4.68 -1.84
CA TYR A 102 9.38 3.95 -0.95
C TYR A 102 7.92 4.06 -1.43
N ILE A 103 7.44 5.28 -1.74
CA ILE A 103 6.07 5.47 -2.26
C ILE A 103 5.89 4.64 -3.54
N ARG A 104 6.86 4.69 -4.46
CA ARG A 104 6.83 3.89 -5.67
C ARG A 104 6.74 2.39 -5.38
N ALA A 105 7.52 1.87 -4.43
CA ALA A 105 7.48 0.48 -4.00
C ALA A 105 6.09 0.10 -3.45
N VAL A 106 5.52 0.94 -2.59
CA VAL A 106 4.17 0.71 -2.04
C VAL A 106 3.14 0.60 -3.15
N TYR A 107 3.16 1.50 -4.14
CA TYR A 107 2.18 1.50 -5.22
C TYR A 107 2.40 0.37 -6.23
N ALA A 108 3.66 0.01 -6.54
CA ALA A 108 3.99 -1.14 -7.37
C ALA A 108 3.50 -2.45 -6.72
N GLY A 109 3.62 -2.56 -5.39
CA GLY A 109 3.08 -3.67 -4.60
C GLY A 109 1.55 -3.64 -4.40
N GLY A 110 0.84 -2.68 -5.02
CA GLY A 110 -0.62 -2.55 -4.92
C GLY A 110 -1.14 -1.86 -3.66
N GLY A 111 -0.24 -1.37 -2.79
CA GLY A 111 -0.58 -0.61 -1.59
C GLY A 111 -0.95 0.85 -1.87
N ARG A 112 -1.22 1.59 -0.79
CA ARG A 112 -1.50 3.03 -0.81
C ARG A 112 -0.81 3.73 0.37
N VAL A 113 -0.31 4.93 0.12
CA VAL A 113 0.26 5.79 1.16
C VAL A 113 -0.81 6.79 1.59
N ALA A 114 -1.03 6.92 2.90
CA ALA A 114 -1.96 7.91 3.43
C ALA A 114 -1.39 9.31 3.20
N VAL A 115 -2.15 10.19 2.53
CA VAL A 115 -1.74 11.58 2.28
C VAL A 115 -2.39 12.49 3.32
N LEU A 116 -1.60 13.40 3.91
CA LEU A 116 -2.13 14.38 4.85
C LEU A 116 -3.11 15.34 4.13
N PRO A 117 -4.36 15.50 4.61
CA PRO A 117 -5.34 16.40 3.99
C PRO A 117 -4.88 17.86 3.99
N LEU A 118 -5.23 18.62 2.96
CA LEU A 118 -4.87 20.05 2.82
C LEU A 118 -5.25 20.89 4.03
N SER A 119 -6.38 20.59 4.69
CA SER A 119 -6.83 21.29 5.90
C SER A 119 -5.84 21.19 7.07
N GLN A 120 -5.01 20.15 7.09
CA GLN A 120 -4.03 19.88 8.16
C GLN A 120 -2.62 20.36 7.81
N HIS A 121 -2.39 20.90 6.60
CA HIS A 121 -1.07 21.40 6.20
C HIS A 121 -0.64 22.64 6.98
N ALA A 122 -1.59 23.40 7.51
CA ALA A 122 -1.31 24.56 8.34
C ALA A 122 -0.80 24.21 9.76
N GLU A 123 -0.92 22.95 10.18
CA GLU A 123 -0.52 22.49 11.51
C GLU A 123 0.91 21.94 11.52
N ARG A 124 1.88 22.75 11.97
CA ARG A 124 3.31 22.37 12.00
C ARG A 124 3.59 21.05 12.71
N ARG A 125 2.92 20.80 13.84
CA ARG A 125 3.11 19.54 14.60
C ARG A 125 2.67 18.33 13.80
N ARG A 126 1.58 18.44 13.03
CA ARG A 126 1.09 17.34 12.18
C ARG A 126 1.99 17.11 10.99
N THR A 127 2.44 18.17 10.31
CA THR A 127 3.32 18.02 9.15
C THR A 127 4.68 17.45 9.55
N ALA A 128 5.22 17.83 10.71
CA ALA A 128 6.44 17.24 11.28
C ALA A 128 6.24 15.74 11.63
N ALA A 129 5.19 15.42 12.39
CA ALA A 129 4.89 14.02 12.76
C ALA A 129 4.64 13.14 11.53
N TYR A 130 3.98 13.67 10.50
CA TYR A 130 3.78 12.97 9.24
C TYR A 130 5.09 12.69 8.52
N ARG A 131 6.00 13.67 8.45
CA ARG A 131 7.33 13.47 7.87
C ARG A 131 8.12 12.40 8.62
N GLU A 132 8.16 12.48 9.94
CA GLU A 132 8.82 11.47 10.80
C GLU A 132 8.22 10.08 10.59
N HIS A 133 6.89 9.97 10.50
CA HIS A 133 6.21 8.71 10.26
C HIS A 133 6.60 8.09 8.91
N ILE A 134 6.57 8.87 7.82
CA ILE A 134 6.99 8.38 6.50
C ILE A 134 8.46 7.97 6.52
N GLN A 135 9.34 8.77 7.11
CA GLN A 135 10.77 8.43 7.22
C GLN A 135 11.02 7.17 8.06
N HIS A 136 10.22 6.95 9.10
CA HIS A 136 10.27 5.72 9.87
C HIS A 136 9.88 4.53 9.00
N LEU A 137 8.74 4.61 8.29
CA LEU A 137 8.27 3.55 7.39
C LEU A 137 9.30 3.22 6.31
N VAL A 138 9.93 4.22 5.69
CA VAL A 138 11.02 4.03 4.70
C VAL A 138 12.10 3.10 5.24
N ARG A 139 12.42 3.15 6.54
CA ARG A 139 13.50 2.37 7.17
C ARG A 139 13.06 1.03 7.75
N THR A 140 11.78 0.86 8.05
CA THR A 140 11.27 -0.29 8.83
C THR A 140 10.29 -1.17 8.09
N ASP A 141 9.60 -0.65 7.07
CA ASP A 141 8.55 -1.37 6.35
C ASP A 141 9.14 -2.25 5.23
N LEU A 142 9.84 -3.30 5.66
CA LEU A 142 10.50 -4.24 4.76
C LEU A 142 9.52 -5.01 3.87
N ASP A 143 8.31 -5.30 4.38
CA ASP A 143 7.30 -6.04 3.63
C ASP A 143 6.86 -5.29 2.37
N ARG A 144 6.63 -3.97 2.47
CA ARG A 144 6.25 -3.17 1.31
C ARG A 144 7.40 -2.94 0.33
N TRP A 145 8.63 -2.81 0.83
CA TRP A 145 9.81 -2.79 -0.03
C TRP A 145 9.95 -4.07 -0.85
N GLU A 146 9.85 -5.22 -0.19
CA GLU A 146 9.94 -6.53 -0.84
C GLU A 146 8.82 -6.73 -1.86
N ALA A 147 7.57 -6.44 -1.48
CA ALA A 147 6.42 -6.56 -2.38
C ALA A 147 6.54 -5.65 -3.61
N GLY A 148 6.98 -4.40 -3.42
CA GLY A 148 7.20 -3.45 -4.50
C GLY A 148 8.31 -3.87 -5.45
N ALA A 149 9.47 -4.27 -4.91
CA ALA A 149 10.60 -4.75 -5.71
C ALA A 149 10.22 -5.96 -6.56
N GLN A 150 9.59 -6.97 -5.95
CA GLN A 150 9.12 -8.16 -6.67
C GLN A 150 8.09 -7.85 -7.75
N ALA A 151 7.22 -6.85 -7.52
CA ALA A 151 6.24 -6.44 -8.52
C ALA A 151 6.90 -5.77 -9.73
N VAL A 152 7.90 -4.90 -9.50
CA VAL A 152 8.67 -4.27 -10.58
C VAL A 152 9.50 -5.29 -11.34
N ASP A 153 10.14 -6.24 -10.67
CA ASP A 153 10.91 -7.31 -11.32
C ASP A 153 10.02 -8.19 -12.21
N LYS A 154 8.81 -8.53 -11.73
CA LYS A 154 7.81 -9.27 -12.53
C LYS A 154 7.35 -8.46 -13.74
N ALA A 155 7.12 -7.15 -13.57
CA ALA A 155 6.73 -6.27 -14.66
C ALA A 155 7.86 -6.12 -15.71
N ALA A 156 9.12 -5.98 -15.26
CA ALA A 156 10.28 -5.93 -16.15
C ALA A 156 10.47 -7.25 -16.92
N ALA A 157 10.30 -8.39 -16.24
CA ALA A 157 10.35 -9.71 -16.89
C ALA A 157 9.22 -9.90 -17.92
N ALA A 158 8.02 -9.34 -17.66
CA ALA A 158 6.92 -9.33 -18.61
C ALA A 158 7.20 -8.42 -19.80
N ALA A 159 7.65 -7.18 -19.57
CA ALA A 159 8.00 -6.23 -20.63
C ALA A 159 9.04 -6.82 -21.59
N LYS A 160 10.09 -7.47 -21.06
CA LYS A 160 11.09 -8.18 -21.87
C LYS A 160 10.49 -9.29 -22.75
N LYS A 161 9.45 -9.98 -22.30
CA LYS A 161 8.77 -11.04 -23.08
C LYS A 161 7.93 -10.45 -24.22
N PHE A 162 7.36 -9.28 -24.03
CA PHE A 162 6.48 -8.62 -25.01
C PHE A 162 7.18 -7.59 -25.89
N GLY A 163 8.46 -7.30 -25.62
CA GLY A 163 9.24 -6.30 -26.36
C GLY A 163 8.96 -4.86 -25.94
N ASP A 164 8.34 -4.66 -24.78
CA ASP A 164 8.07 -3.34 -24.20
C ASP A 164 9.27 -2.83 -23.39
N ASP A 165 9.35 -1.51 -23.22
CA ASP A 165 10.35 -0.88 -22.35
C ASP A 165 10.12 -1.27 -20.89
N ALA A 166 11.13 -1.88 -20.28
CA ALA A 166 11.09 -2.27 -18.89
C ALA A 166 11.16 -1.04 -17.96
N GLN A 167 10.28 -1.02 -16.96
CA GLN A 167 10.34 0.01 -15.92
C GLN A 167 11.67 -0.13 -15.14
N PRO A 168 12.36 0.97 -14.78
CA PRO A 168 13.61 0.90 -14.03
C PRO A 168 13.43 0.16 -12.70
N PRO A 169 14.46 -0.49 -12.14
CA PRO A 169 14.35 -1.09 -10.81
C PRO A 169 14.05 -0.03 -9.73
N ILE A 170 13.54 -0.47 -8.59
CA ILE A 170 13.37 0.39 -7.42
C ILE A 170 14.73 0.54 -6.73
N ALA A 171 15.15 1.78 -6.47
CA ALA A 171 16.40 2.02 -5.75
C ALA A 171 16.16 1.82 -4.24
N LEU A 172 16.63 0.67 -3.73
CA LEU A 172 16.55 0.31 -2.31
C LEU A 172 17.69 0.99 -1.54
N PRO A 173 17.40 1.69 -0.43
CA PRO A 173 18.42 2.16 0.50
C PRO A 173 19.29 0.99 1.01
N ASP A 174 20.58 1.21 1.21
CA ASP A 174 21.53 0.14 1.55
C ASP A 174 21.13 -0.56 2.86
N ASP A 175 20.75 0.18 3.90
CA ASP A 175 20.24 -0.36 5.16
C ASP A 175 19.02 -1.28 4.98
N VAL A 176 18.13 -0.97 4.03
CA VAL A 176 16.93 -1.76 3.74
C VAL A 176 17.32 -3.02 2.99
N ARG A 177 18.25 -2.91 2.03
CA ARG A 177 18.78 -4.04 1.27
C ARG A 177 19.43 -5.07 2.19
N GLU A 178 20.31 -4.63 3.08
CA GLU A 178 20.96 -5.52 4.05
C GLU A 178 19.95 -6.26 4.94
N LYS A 179 18.91 -5.57 5.42
CA LYS A 179 17.85 -6.20 6.23
C LYS A 179 17.02 -7.21 5.44
N LEU A 180 16.73 -6.93 4.18
CA LEU A 180 16.01 -7.86 3.30
C LEU A 180 16.86 -9.11 3.02
N ASP A 181 18.16 -8.93 2.77
CA ASP A 181 19.08 -10.04 2.55
C ASP A 181 19.22 -10.91 3.80
N GLN A 182 19.34 -10.31 5.00
CA GLN A 182 19.33 -11.03 6.27
C GLN A 182 18.05 -11.85 6.45
N ARG A 183 16.88 -11.26 6.16
CA ARG A 183 15.59 -11.95 6.25
C ARG A 183 15.50 -13.13 5.27
N ALA A 184 16.03 -12.97 4.05
CA ALA A 184 16.07 -14.02 3.06
C ALA A 184 16.97 -15.19 3.51
N LEU A 185 18.16 -14.88 4.05
CA LEU A 185 19.08 -15.87 4.61
C LEU A 185 18.47 -16.63 5.80
N GLU A 186 17.80 -15.93 6.71
CA GLU A 186 17.08 -16.57 7.82
C GLU A 186 15.97 -17.50 7.33
N LYS A 187 15.21 -17.09 6.32
CA LYS A 187 14.15 -17.91 5.74
C LYS A 187 14.72 -19.17 5.10
N LEU A 188 15.79 -19.05 4.34
CA LEU A 188 16.49 -20.21 3.75
C LEU A 188 17.04 -21.14 4.84
N ARG A 189 17.64 -20.59 5.90
CA ARG A 189 18.10 -21.38 7.05
C ARG A 189 16.95 -22.15 7.70
N ARG A 190 15.80 -21.52 7.95
CA ARG A 190 14.61 -22.20 8.51
C ARG A 190 14.08 -23.29 7.58
N ILE A 191 14.08 -23.08 6.27
CA ILE A 191 13.67 -24.08 5.28
C ILE A 191 14.64 -25.27 5.30
N ASN A 192 15.95 -25.01 5.34
CA ASN A 192 16.98 -26.05 5.39
C ASN A 192 16.93 -26.84 6.70
N GLU A 193 16.75 -26.18 7.84
CA GLU A 193 16.56 -26.83 9.14
C GLU A 193 15.28 -27.69 9.15
N ALA A 194 14.18 -27.21 8.56
CA ALA A 194 12.95 -27.98 8.43
C ALA A 194 13.10 -29.17 7.47
N ALA A 195 13.87 -29.02 6.39
CA ALA A 195 14.20 -30.11 5.48
C ALA A 195 15.07 -31.17 6.16
N ALA A 196 16.11 -30.76 6.89
CA ALA A 196 17.00 -31.66 7.64
C ALA A 196 16.27 -32.45 8.73
N ARG A 197 15.31 -31.83 9.43
CA ARG A 197 14.45 -32.54 10.40
C ARG A 197 13.53 -33.58 9.74
N ARG A 198 13.10 -33.34 8.50
CA ARG A 198 12.27 -34.29 7.73
C ARG A 198 13.09 -35.43 7.13
N SER A 199 14.34 -35.19 6.74
CA SER A 199 15.22 -36.24 6.20
C SER A 199 15.97 -37.04 7.28
N GLY A 200 16.17 -36.49 8.48
CA GLY A 200 16.91 -37.11 9.57
C GLY A 200 16.09 -38.02 10.51
N GLY A 201 14.77 -38.16 10.31
CA GLY A 201 13.90 -39.01 11.15
C GLY A 201 13.82 -40.48 10.72
N GLY A 202 14.57 -40.90 9.70
CA GLY A 202 14.45 -42.21 9.07
C GLY A 202 15.72 -43.06 9.15
N GLN A 203 16.34 -43.18 10.32
CA GLN A 203 17.40 -44.19 10.53
C GLN A 203 17.34 -44.70 11.97
N GLY A 204 16.52 -45.75 12.17
CA GLY A 204 16.42 -46.44 13.46
C GLY A 204 15.21 -47.36 13.51
N GLY A 205 15.32 -48.56 12.93
CA GLY A 205 14.25 -49.54 12.96
C GLY A 205 14.48 -50.74 12.03
N THR A 206 15.63 -51.41 12.13
CA THR A 206 15.72 -52.82 11.77
C THR A 206 15.12 -53.62 12.91
N ASP A 207 13.95 -54.22 12.68
CA ASP A 207 13.60 -55.61 13.03
C ASP A 207 12.07 -55.81 13.10
N GLY A 208 11.57 -56.80 12.34
CA GLY A 208 10.38 -57.57 12.74
C GLY A 208 9.08 -57.44 11.95
N SER A 209 8.94 -58.30 10.92
CA SER A 209 7.74 -59.10 10.59
C SER A 209 6.45 -58.47 9.98
N SER A 210 6.09 -59.02 8.80
CA SER A 210 4.74 -59.30 8.23
C SER A 210 3.79 -58.14 7.83
N GLY A 211 3.50 -58.01 6.51
CA GLY A 211 2.69 -56.96 5.83
C GLY A 211 1.15 -57.08 5.94
N PRO A 212 0.31 -56.68 4.93
CA PRO A 212 0.59 -56.08 3.61
C PRO A 212 -0.22 -54.80 3.24
N GLN A 213 0.12 -54.25 2.06
CA GLN A 213 -0.66 -53.38 1.14
C GLN A 213 -0.85 -51.86 1.41
N GLY A 214 -0.22 -51.07 0.53
CA GLY A 214 -0.98 -50.24 -0.41
C GLY A 214 -1.19 -48.76 -0.06
N GLY A 215 -0.18 -47.92 -0.26
CA GLY A 215 -0.33 -46.46 -0.36
C GLY A 215 0.49 -45.95 -1.54
N ALA A 216 -0.17 -45.76 -2.69
CA ALA A 216 0.48 -45.36 -3.93
C ALA A 216 1.18 -44.00 -3.81
N ALA A 217 2.41 -43.93 -4.32
CA ALA A 217 3.12 -42.68 -4.56
C ALA A 217 2.31 -41.78 -5.53
N PRO A 218 2.34 -40.44 -5.39
CA PRO A 218 1.68 -39.55 -6.34
C PRO A 218 2.29 -39.72 -7.73
N ALA A 219 1.43 -39.93 -8.72
CA ALA A 219 1.81 -40.17 -10.11
C ALA A 219 2.65 -39.01 -10.67
N THR A 220 3.83 -39.35 -11.17
CA THR A 220 4.64 -38.47 -12.01
C THR A 220 3.90 -38.12 -13.30
N PRO A 221 4.01 -36.88 -13.80
CA PRO A 221 3.36 -36.47 -15.05
C PRO A 221 3.95 -37.24 -16.26
N PRO A 222 3.13 -37.55 -17.29
CA PRO A 222 3.57 -38.34 -18.44
C PRO A 222 4.66 -37.64 -19.25
N VAL A 223 5.76 -38.35 -19.47
CA VAL A 223 6.87 -37.96 -20.34
C VAL A 223 6.38 -38.00 -21.80
N PRO A 224 6.60 -36.95 -22.62
CA PRO A 224 6.25 -36.98 -24.04
C PRO A 224 7.09 -38.02 -24.80
N PRO A 225 6.55 -38.68 -25.84
CA PRO A 225 7.26 -39.72 -26.57
C PRO A 225 8.51 -39.15 -27.24
N VAL A 226 9.65 -39.71 -26.86
CA VAL A 226 10.96 -39.50 -27.49
C VAL A 226 10.91 -40.12 -28.89
N ALA A 227 11.17 -39.30 -29.91
CA ALA A 227 11.37 -39.76 -31.28
C ALA A 227 12.57 -40.73 -31.34
N PRO A 228 12.54 -41.77 -32.19
CA PRO A 228 13.60 -42.77 -32.23
C PRO A 228 14.95 -42.15 -32.59
N LYS A 229 15.96 -42.43 -31.75
CA LYS A 229 17.37 -42.24 -32.04
C LYS A 229 17.73 -42.99 -33.33
N GLY A 230 18.18 -42.27 -34.35
CA GLY A 230 19.11 -42.83 -35.32
C GLY A 230 20.48 -42.83 -34.68
N ASP A 231 21.03 -44.01 -34.44
CA ASP A 231 22.46 -44.20 -34.24
C ASP A 231 23.13 -44.10 -35.61
N ASP A 232 23.92 -43.05 -35.82
CA ASP A 232 25.09 -43.03 -36.69
C ASP A 232 25.93 -41.79 -36.33
N GLU A 233 26.83 -41.99 -35.37
CA GLU A 233 28.13 -41.29 -35.31
C GLU A 233 29.19 -42.36 -35.68
N PRO A 234 30.39 -42.01 -36.17
CA PRO A 234 31.09 -40.75 -35.88
C PRO A 234 31.80 -40.13 -37.10
N GLU A 235 32.16 -38.84 -37.01
CA GLU A 235 33.52 -38.37 -37.34
C GLU A 235 33.63 -36.88 -37.06
N GLY A 236 34.73 -36.51 -36.40
CA GLY A 236 34.95 -35.18 -35.87
C GLY A 236 35.24 -34.13 -36.95
N HIS A 237 35.05 -32.87 -36.57
CA HIS A 237 35.98 -31.81 -36.92
C HIS A 237 35.84 -30.62 -35.98
N GLU A 238 37.00 -30.04 -35.68
CA GLU A 238 37.28 -28.90 -34.82
C GLU A 238 36.42 -27.65 -35.08
N PRO A 239 36.29 -26.74 -34.09
CA PRO A 239 35.59 -25.49 -34.27
C PRO A 239 36.44 -24.52 -35.10
N PRO A 240 35.91 -23.85 -36.15
CA PRO A 240 36.61 -22.74 -36.73
C PRO A 240 36.45 -21.52 -35.81
N ALA A 241 37.57 -21.15 -35.21
CA ALA A 241 37.86 -19.82 -34.69
C ALA A 241 37.38 -18.73 -35.68
N GLY A 242 36.80 -17.66 -35.16
CA GLY A 242 36.49 -16.48 -35.97
C GLY A 242 37.74 -15.88 -36.63
N PRO A 243 37.54 -15.00 -37.63
CA PRO A 243 38.25 -13.72 -37.55
C PRO A 243 37.43 -12.51 -38.02
N LYS A 244 37.57 -11.45 -37.21
CA LYS A 244 37.76 -10.03 -37.55
C LYS A 244 37.27 -9.56 -38.93
N ARG A 245 36.24 -8.70 -38.90
CA ARG A 245 36.21 -7.41 -39.61
C ARG A 245 35.56 -6.36 -38.72
#